data_AF-A0AA39SK06-F1
#
_entry.id   AF-A0AA39SK06-F1
#
_cell.length_a   1.000
_cell.length_b   1.000
_cell.length_c   1.000
_cell.angle_alpha   90.00
_cell.angle_beta   90.00
_cell.angle_gamma   90.00
#
_symmetry.space_group_name_H-M   'P 1'
#
loop_
_entity.id
_entity.type
_entity.pdbx_description
1 polymer ?
#
loop_
_entity_poly.entity_id
_entity_poly.type
_entity_poly.pdbx_seq_one_letter_code
_entity_poly.pdbx_strand_id
1 'polypeptide(L)'
;MSPEPKPISTTTHHHHHKPKTLPDLFLTTALSLLCLFTSSDKSSNSLKVPSLYLPSNPRRFLKIPTMSLTKDNNHNFAATPQSLSDWLRPRLPSDSFASWGVKPGTKNIHNLWLELSEGETSLADSTPPVRSVNVVTVRIFRNDKILIESLQELSDGNVRDRCRPLSEKMKPDETPEEAVFRAVKEELGSIVSGDVVRIVPGSYLKKVEERDSKSYPGLPARYVLHSVDALVDGLPEEEFCTEEVEEYLDSKVEVDKAVCVRKHHWKWVSPDSIKS
;
A
#
# COMPACT_ATOMS: atom_id res chain seq x y z
N MET A 1 49.55 -48.92 -28.62
CA MET A 1 50.18 -49.43 -27.38
C MET A 1 49.94 -48.40 -26.30
N SER A 2 48.90 -48.61 -25.49
CA SER A 2 48.54 -47.77 -24.35
C SER A 2 49.33 -48.20 -23.12
N PRO A 3 49.75 -47.26 -22.25
CA PRO A 3 50.08 -47.58 -20.87
C PRO A 3 48.95 -47.19 -19.90
N GLU A 4 48.72 -48.08 -18.93
CA GLU A 4 47.81 -48.01 -17.79
C GLU A 4 48.23 -46.96 -16.71
N PRO A 5 47.34 -46.64 -15.73
CA PRO A 5 47.35 -45.43 -14.92
C PRO A 5 48.15 -45.53 -13.61
N LYS A 6 48.38 -44.37 -12.96
CA LYS A 6 48.94 -44.25 -11.60
C LYS A 6 48.23 -43.13 -10.80
N PRO A 7 48.31 -43.16 -9.46
CA PRO A 7 47.14 -43.14 -8.58
C PRO A 7 46.83 -41.80 -7.86
N ILE A 8 45.63 -41.77 -7.30
CA ILE A 8 45.05 -40.78 -6.39
C ILE A 8 45.94 -40.60 -5.15
N SER A 9 46.28 -39.37 -4.81
CA SER A 9 46.83 -38.97 -3.51
C SER A 9 45.87 -37.99 -2.83
N THR A 10 45.26 -38.46 -1.76
CA THR A 10 44.48 -37.71 -0.78
C THR A 10 45.39 -36.78 0.02
N THR A 11 45.10 -35.48 0.03
CA THR A 11 45.71 -34.55 0.99
C THR A 11 44.61 -33.89 1.81
N THR A 12 44.52 -34.31 3.06
CA THR A 12 43.69 -33.79 4.13
C THR A 12 44.29 -32.48 4.64
N HIS A 13 43.62 -31.35 4.40
CA HIS A 13 43.92 -30.10 5.10
C HIS A 13 42.83 -29.81 6.14
N HIS A 14 43.12 -30.17 7.39
CA HIS A 14 42.44 -29.63 8.55
C HIS A 14 42.88 -28.18 8.75
N HIS A 15 41.95 -27.24 8.54
CA HIS A 15 42.04 -25.92 9.16
C HIS A 15 40.84 -25.71 10.08
N HIS A 16 41.10 -25.91 11.36
CA HIS A 16 40.33 -25.27 12.42
C HIS A 16 40.72 -23.79 12.46
N HIS A 17 39.78 -22.90 12.11
CA HIS A 17 39.80 -21.53 12.62
C HIS A 17 38.36 -21.06 12.91
N LYS A 18 38.27 -20.36 14.04
CA LYS A 18 37.10 -19.96 14.84
C LYS A 18 35.92 -19.35 14.05
N PRO A 19 34.69 -19.45 14.59
CA PRO A 19 33.53 -18.76 14.04
C PRO A 19 33.73 -17.25 14.16
N LYS A 20 33.56 -16.54 13.03
CA LYS A 20 33.45 -15.08 13.03
C LYS A 20 32.07 -14.72 13.57
N THR A 21 32.09 -14.22 14.79
CA THR A 21 31.04 -13.48 15.48
C THR A 21 30.36 -12.47 14.56
N LEU A 22 29.04 -12.58 14.47
CA LEU A 22 28.16 -11.58 13.87
C LEU A 22 28.25 -10.28 14.70
N PRO A 23 28.36 -9.10 14.09
CA PRO A 23 28.17 -7.87 14.83
C PRO A 23 26.68 -7.65 15.11
N ASP A 24 26.34 -7.63 16.40
CA ASP A 24 25.17 -6.97 16.95
C ASP A 24 25.05 -5.57 16.34
N LEU A 25 24.01 -5.34 15.54
CA LEU A 25 23.59 -3.99 15.20
C LEU A 25 22.24 -3.73 15.85
N PHE A 26 22.33 -3.04 16.98
CA PHE A 26 21.23 -2.55 17.78
C PHE A 26 20.17 -1.86 16.90
N LEU A 27 18.97 -2.45 16.91
CA LEU A 27 17.74 -1.84 16.41
C LEU A 27 17.46 -0.57 17.23
N THR A 28 17.63 0.59 16.60
CA THR A 28 17.15 1.86 17.17
C THR A 28 15.71 2.09 16.73
N THR A 29 14.77 1.50 17.47
CA THR A 29 13.37 1.92 17.43
C THR A 29 13.15 3.00 18.49
N ALA A 30 13.20 4.27 18.08
CA ALA A 30 12.68 5.36 18.90
C ALA A 30 11.16 5.44 18.68
N LEU A 31 10.43 4.94 19.68
CA LEU A 31 8.98 5.00 19.80
C LEU A 31 8.60 6.39 20.34
N SER A 32 7.83 7.17 19.57
CA SER A 32 7.18 8.37 20.10
C SER A 32 5.70 8.08 20.34
N LEU A 33 5.36 7.87 21.60
CA LEU A 33 4.00 7.78 22.13
C LEU A 33 3.44 9.19 22.31
N LEU A 34 2.27 9.48 21.74
CA LEU A 34 1.36 10.54 22.18
C LEU A 34 -0.06 10.24 21.64
N CYS A 35 -0.74 9.28 22.27
CA CYS A 35 -2.19 9.15 22.17
C CYS A 35 -2.81 9.88 23.36
N LEU A 36 -3.31 11.09 23.13
CA LEU A 36 -4.21 11.73 24.09
C LEU A 36 -5.59 11.10 23.92
N PHE A 37 -5.98 10.27 24.89
CA PHE A 37 -7.33 9.78 25.04
C PHE A 37 -8.25 10.94 25.46
N THR A 38 -9.25 11.27 24.64
CA THR A 38 -10.44 11.98 25.11
C THR A 38 -11.60 11.00 25.11
N SER A 39 -11.85 10.44 26.29
CA SER A 39 -13.12 9.80 26.62
C SER A 39 -14.19 10.88 26.75
N SER A 40 -15.35 10.66 26.12
CA SER A 40 -16.59 11.34 26.49
C SER A 40 -17.73 10.34 26.44
N ASP A 41 -17.96 9.68 27.57
CA ASP A 41 -19.25 9.09 27.89
C ASP A 41 -20.24 10.18 28.30
N LYS A 42 -21.48 10.09 27.78
CA LYS A 42 -22.72 10.15 28.57
C LYS A 42 -23.98 9.98 27.71
N SER A 43 -24.65 8.85 27.96
CA SER A 43 -26.04 8.73 28.40
C SER A 43 -27.18 9.42 27.63
N SER A 44 -28.06 8.56 27.16
CA SER A 44 -29.45 8.76 26.74
C SER A 44 -30.31 9.65 27.65
N ASN A 45 -31.24 10.40 27.04
CA ASN A 45 -32.64 10.42 27.46
C ASN A 45 -33.58 10.88 26.33
N SER A 46 -34.70 10.16 26.22
CA SER A 46 -35.79 10.36 25.26
C SER A 46 -36.60 11.62 25.55
N LEU A 47 -37.11 12.31 24.51
CA LEU A 47 -38.39 13.00 24.57
C LEU A 47 -39.07 13.01 23.19
N LYS A 48 -40.41 12.92 23.24
CA LYS A 48 -41.34 12.57 22.16
C LYS A 48 -41.70 13.77 21.27
N VAL A 49 -42.06 13.43 20.03
CA VAL A 49 -42.48 14.24 18.87
C VAL A 49 -43.84 14.93 19.10
N PRO A 50 -44.20 15.96 18.31
CA PRO A 50 -45.42 15.81 17.52
C PRO A 50 -45.29 16.20 16.04
N SER A 51 -46.01 15.41 15.26
CA SER A 51 -46.16 15.42 13.80
C SER A 51 -46.95 16.63 13.30
N LEU A 52 -46.55 17.18 12.15
CA LEU A 52 -47.43 17.96 11.26
C LEU A 52 -47.19 17.51 9.81
N TYR A 53 -48.28 17.17 9.12
CA TYR A 53 -48.33 16.64 7.77
C TYR A 53 -48.59 17.73 6.71
N LEU A 54 -47.82 17.64 5.61
CA LEU A 54 -48.09 17.97 4.18
C LEU A 54 -48.33 19.45 3.76
N PRO A 55 -48.07 19.86 2.47
CA PRO A 55 -48.15 19.04 1.25
C PRO A 55 -46.96 19.08 0.28
N SER A 56 -46.89 18.04 -0.54
CA SER A 56 -46.14 17.94 -1.79
C SER A 56 -46.81 18.76 -2.90
N ASN A 57 -46.06 19.67 -3.55
CA ASN A 57 -46.17 19.88 -5.00
C ASN A 57 -44.95 20.62 -5.59
N PRO A 58 -44.58 20.34 -6.86
CA PRO A 58 -43.29 20.71 -7.44
C PRO A 58 -43.40 22.02 -8.24
N ARG A 59 -42.52 23.00 -8.00
CA ARG A 59 -42.19 24.04 -8.99
C ARG A 59 -40.72 24.45 -8.89
N ARG A 60 -40.02 24.22 -10.01
CA ARG A 60 -38.79 24.89 -10.46
C ARG A 60 -38.72 26.31 -9.93
N PHE A 61 -37.60 26.77 -9.37
CA PHE A 61 -37.11 28.14 -9.57
C PHE A 61 -35.63 28.23 -9.16
N LEU A 62 -34.83 28.68 -10.14
CA LEU A 62 -33.56 29.40 -10.08
C LEU A 62 -32.28 28.69 -9.62
N LYS A 63 -31.45 28.41 -10.64
CA LYS A 63 -29.98 28.41 -10.60
C LYS A 63 -29.48 29.59 -9.77
N ILE A 64 -29.04 29.31 -8.55
CA ILE A 64 -28.07 30.14 -7.84
C ILE A 64 -26.70 29.70 -8.38
N PRO A 65 -25.83 30.60 -8.83
CA PRO A 65 -24.47 30.23 -9.19
C PRO A 65 -23.74 29.89 -7.90
N THR A 66 -23.73 28.61 -7.53
CA THR A 66 -22.77 28.09 -6.57
C THR A 66 -21.41 28.36 -7.17
N MET A 67 -20.68 29.26 -6.52
CA MET A 67 -19.32 29.63 -6.89
C MET A 67 -18.51 28.36 -7.10
N SER A 68 -17.96 28.26 -8.31
CA SER A 68 -16.97 27.29 -8.72
C SER A 68 -15.95 27.13 -7.58
N LEU A 69 -15.95 25.95 -6.96
CA LEU A 69 -14.85 25.52 -6.12
C LEU A 69 -13.60 25.64 -6.98
N THR A 70 -12.69 26.53 -6.57
CA THR A 70 -11.47 26.92 -7.27
C THR A 70 -10.75 25.71 -7.86
N LYS A 71 -10.98 25.49 -9.15
CA LYS A 71 -10.23 24.58 -10.01
C LYS A 71 -9.23 25.42 -10.80
N ASP A 72 -8.43 26.22 -10.10
CA ASP A 72 -7.49 27.15 -10.72
C ASP A 72 -6.06 26.93 -10.19
N ASN A 73 -5.16 26.64 -11.13
CA ASN A 73 -3.70 26.80 -11.14
C ASN A 73 -2.69 25.77 -10.57
N ASN A 74 -3.06 24.66 -9.93
CA ASN A 74 -2.04 23.85 -9.24
C ASN A 74 -1.58 22.53 -9.90
N HIS A 75 -1.88 22.24 -11.18
CA HIS A 75 -1.48 20.95 -11.80
C HIS A 75 -0.37 21.01 -12.85
N ASN A 76 0.17 22.19 -13.18
CA ASN A 76 1.25 22.28 -14.17
C ASN A 76 2.56 21.62 -13.72
N PHE A 77 2.80 21.49 -12.41
CA PHE A 77 4.04 20.92 -11.90
C PHE A 77 4.13 19.40 -12.11
N ALA A 78 3.01 18.71 -12.34
CA ALA A 78 2.96 17.27 -12.57
C ALA A 78 2.51 16.93 -14.01
N ALA A 79 2.69 17.86 -14.96
CA ALA A 79 2.33 17.62 -16.36
C ALA A 79 3.16 16.49 -17.00
N THR A 80 4.42 16.36 -16.59
CA THR A 80 5.35 15.29 -17.00
C THR A 80 6.18 14.80 -15.81
N PRO A 81 6.75 13.59 -15.87
CA PRO A 81 7.68 13.11 -14.84
C PRO A 81 8.86 14.08 -14.59
N GLN A 82 9.33 14.75 -15.65
CA GLN A 82 10.42 15.71 -15.54
C GLN A 82 10.00 16.99 -14.79
N SER A 83 8.83 17.56 -15.11
CA SER A 83 8.31 18.72 -14.38
C SER A 83 8.09 18.42 -12.89
N LEU A 84 7.64 17.20 -12.57
CA LEU A 84 7.47 16.75 -11.20
C LEU A 84 8.82 16.63 -10.48
N SER A 85 9.83 16.06 -11.16
CA SER A 85 11.20 15.99 -10.65
C SER A 85 11.77 17.37 -10.34
N ASP A 86 11.61 18.33 -11.25
CA ASP A 86 12.11 19.70 -11.09
C ASP A 86 11.40 20.43 -9.94
N TRP A 87 10.12 20.16 -9.73
CA TRP A 87 9.36 20.72 -8.61
C TRP A 87 9.78 20.13 -7.24
N LEU A 88 10.06 18.82 -7.19
CA LEU A 88 10.46 18.11 -5.97
C LEU A 88 11.93 18.37 -5.56
N ARG A 89 12.84 18.48 -6.52
CA ARG A 89 14.29 18.60 -6.29
C ARG A 89 14.68 19.67 -5.26
N PRO A 90 14.17 20.91 -5.30
CA PRO A 90 14.52 21.93 -4.31
C PRO A 90 13.82 21.76 -2.96
N ARG A 91 12.87 20.81 -2.83
CA ARG A 91 12.01 20.66 -1.65
C ARG A 91 12.28 19.39 -0.84
N LEU A 92 13.03 18.44 -1.38
CA LEU A 92 13.38 17.17 -0.74
C LEU A 92 14.88 17.09 -0.43
N PRO A 93 15.30 16.34 0.61
CA PRO A 93 16.71 16.06 0.85
C PRO A 93 17.35 15.33 -0.35
N SER A 94 18.45 15.88 -0.89
CA SER A 94 19.09 15.38 -2.12
C SER A 94 19.41 13.89 -2.08
N ASP A 95 20.00 13.40 -0.99
CA ASP A 95 20.37 11.99 -0.84
C ASP A 95 19.15 11.06 -0.84
N SER A 96 18.04 11.52 -0.25
CA SER A 96 16.79 10.76 -0.19
C SER A 96 16.13 10.71 -1.56
N PHE A 97 16.04 11.84 -2.26
CA PHE A 97 15.45 11.91 -3.60
C PHE A 97 16.28 11.13 -4.65
N ALA A 98 17.61 11.20 -4.57
CA ALA A 98 18.52 10.44 -5.45
C ALA A 98 18.41 8.91 -5.25
N SER A 99 17.89 8.44 -4.12
CA SER A 99 17.72 7.01 -3.84
C SER A 99 16.53 6.36 -4.56
N TRP A 100 15.61 7.16 -5.11
CA TRP A 100 14.37 6.67 -5.73
C TRP A 100 14.65 5.87 -7.01
N GLY A 101 14.19 4.62 -7.06
CA GLY A 101 14.44 3.69 -8.16
C GLY A 101 15.87 3.14 -8.23
N VAL A 102 16.73 3.51 -7.26
CA VAL A 102 18.11 3.00 -7.14
C VAL A 102 18.22 2.10 -5.91
N LYS A 103 17.66 2.54 -4.77
CA LYS A 103 17.63 1.73 -3.55
C LYS A 103 16.56 0.65 -3.67
N PRO A 104 16.86 -0.62 -3.33
CA PRO A 104 15.88 -1.71 -3.38
C PRO A 104 14.58 -1.39 -2.65
N GLY A 105 13.45 -1.73 -3.29
CA GLY A 105 12.11 -1.55 -2.74
C GLY A 105 11.56 -0.12 -2.80
N THR A 106 12.33 0.85 -3.32
CA THR A 106 11.85 2.22 -3.60
C THR A 106 11.20 2.30 -4.99
N LYS A 107 10.23 3.20 -5.11
CA LYS A 107 9.61 3.58 -6.38
C LYS A 107 10.38 4.75 -7.00
N ASN A 108 10.20 4.96 -8.31
CA ASN A 108 10.87 6.06 -9.02
C ASN A 108 9.90 7.22 -9.31
N ILE A 109 10.42 8.28 -9.95
CA ILE A 109 9.63 9.47 -10.28
C ILE A 109 8.44 9.19 -11.20
N HIS A 110 8.57 8.24 -12.14
CA HIS A 110 7.48 7.87 -13.06
C HIS A 110 6.35 7.20 -12.29
N ASN A 111 6.66 6.35 -11.31
CA ASN A 111 5.63 5.80 -10.43
C ASN A 111 4.84 6.90 -9.71
N LEU A 112 5.52 7.90 -9.12
CA LEU A 112 4.82 8.96 -8.40
C LEU A 112 3.99 9.81 -9.35
N TRP A 113 4.51 10.09 -10.54
CA TRP A 113 3.79 10.81 -11.58
C TRP A 113 2.51 10.08 -12.01
N LEU A 114 2.57 8.76 -12.23
CA LEU A 114 1.40 7.93 -12.52
C LEU A 114 0.38 7.96 -11.38
N GLU A 115 0.84 7.80 -10.13
CA GLU A 115 -0.02 7.88 -8.94
C GLU A 115 -0.74 9.23 -8.81
N LEU A 116 -0.12 10.33 -9.28
CA LEU A 116 -0.73 11.65 -9.31
C LEU A 116 -1.66 11.83 -10.52
N SER A 117 -1.29 11.29 -11.69
CA SER A 117 -2.10 11.40 -12.91
C SER A 117 -3.40 10.63 -12.82
N GLU A 118 -3.37 9.46 -12.17
CA GLU A 118 -4.55 8.63 -11.91
C GLU A 118 -5.32 9.07 -10.66
N GLY A 119 -4.86 10.11 -9.95
CA GLY A 119 -5.55 10.66 -8.78
C GLY A 119 -5.52 9.78 -7.51
N GLU A 120 -4.77 8.68 -7.53
CA GLU A 120 -4.57 7.79 -6.37
C GLU A 120 -3.85 8.48 -5.21
N THR A 121 -3.09 9.53 -5.53
CA THR A 121 -2.34 10.34 -4.56
C THR A 121 -2.47 11.82 -4.84
N SER A 122 -2.19 12.62 -3.80
CA SER A 122 -2.06 14.07 -3.93
C SER A 122 -0.84 14.57 -3.15
N LEU A 123 -0.32 15.73 -3.55
CA LEU A 123 0.76 16.41 -2.84
C LEU A 123 0.26 17.73 -2.27
N ALA A 124 0.43 17.91 -0.96
CA ALA A 124 0.28 19.21 -0.33
C ALA A 124 1.50 20.08 -0.66
N ASP A 125 1.26 21.35 -1.00
CA ASP A 125 2.32 22.32 -1.29
C ASP A 125 2.95 22.83 0.01
N SER A 126 3.80 21.98 0.59
CA SER A 126 4.64 22.24 1.76
C SER A 126 6.10 21.94 1.44
N THR A 127 7.02 22.23 2.37
CA THR A 127 8.45 21.93 2.21
C THR A 127 8.95 21.17 3.44
N PRO A 128 9.17 19.84 3.36
CA PRO A 128 8.88 18.98 2.20
C PRO A 128 7.38 18.83 1.92
N PRO A 129 6.98 18.51 0.67
CA PRO A 129 5.59 18.20 0.31
C PRO A 129 5.07 16.98 1.07
N VAL A 130 3.79 16.95 1.41
CA VAL A 130 3.16 15.78 2.04
C VAL A 130 2.33 15.02 1.02
N ARG A 131 2.67 13.75 0.79
CA ARG A 131 1.91 12.83 -0.08
C ARG A 131 0.73 12.26 0.69
N SER A 132 -0.49 12.58 0.26
CA SER A 132 -1.70 11.96 0.81
C SER A 132 -2.14 10.77 -0.04
N VAL A 133 -2.49 9.67 0.61
CA VAL A 133 -2.95 8.44 -0.05
C VAL A 133 -4.06 7.79 0.78
N ASN A 134 -5.10 7.30 0.11
CA ASN A 134 -6.13 6.46 0.71
C ASN A 134 -5.79 5.01 0.39
N VAL A 135 -5.85 4.13 1.39
CA VAL A 135 -5.46 2.72 1.26
C VAL A 135 -6.52 1.87 1.91
N VAL A 136 -7.04 0.87 1.19
CA VAL A 136 -7.86 -0.18 1.78
C VAL A 136 -6.96 -1.27 2.33
N THR A 137 -7.26 -1.77 3.52
CA THR A 137 -6.56 -2.89 4.15
C THR A 137 -7.56 -3.99 4.44
N VAL A 138 -7.45 -5.10 3.71
CA VAL A 138 -8.37 -6.23 3.82
C VAL A 138 -7.76 -7.29 4.71
N ARG A 139 -8.36 -7.48 5.89
CA ARG A 139 -8.01 -8.55 6.82
C ARG A 139 -8.82 -9.79 6.47
N ILE A 140 -8.21 -10.68 5.69
CA ILE A 140 -8.87 -11.91 5.24
C ILE A 140 -8.70 -12.98 6.29
N PHE A 141 -9.81 -13.42 6.90
CA PHE A 141 -9.82 -14.42 7.95
C PHE A 141 -10.11 -15.82 7.40
N ARG A 142 -9.47 -16.81 8.03
CA ARG A 142 -9.79 -18.23 7.92
C ARG A 142 -9.53 -18.90 9.25
N ASN A 143 -10.58 -19.42 9.88
CA ASN A 143 -10.52 -19.92 11.26
C ASN A 143 -9.88 -18.85 12.17
N ASP A 144 -8.93 -19.23 13.03
CA ASP A 144 -8.20 -18.31 13.91
C ASP A 144 -6.93 -17.73 13.25
N LYS A 145 -6.87 -17.69 11.92
CA LYS A 145 -5.74 -17.13 11.16
C LYS A 145 -6.17 -15.99 10.24
N ILE A 146 -5.20 -15.16 9.91
CA ILE A 146 -5.32 -14.05 8.95
C ILE A 146 -4.30 -14.22 7.83
N LEU A 147 -4.72 -13.89 6.61
CA LEU A 147 -3.83 -13.86 5.46
C LEU A 147 -2.98 -12.60 5.48
N ILE A 148 -1.67 -12.76 5.29
CA ILE A 148 -0.75 -11.66 5.08
C ILE A 148 0.06 -11.84 3.81
N GLU A 149 0.39 -10.71 3.18
CA GLU A 149 1.44 -10.60 2.19
C GLU A 149 2.78 -10.62 2.94
N SER A 150 3.57 -11.66 2.75
CA SER A 150 4.88 -11.81 3.40
C SER A 150 5.94 -10.97 2.70
N LEU A 151 6.07 -11.14 1.37
CA LEU A 151 7.00 -10.40 0.52
C LEU A 151 6.41 -10.20 -0.88
N GLN A 152 7.01 -9.25 -1.60
CA GLN A 152 6.73 -8.97 -3.00
C GLN A 152 8.00 -9.12 -3.84
N GLU A 153 7.84 -9.62 -5.06
CA GLU A 153 8.84 -9.52 -6.12
C GLU A 153 8.43 -8.41 -7.09
N LEU A 154 9.36 -7.50 -7.35
CA LEU A 154 9.16 -6.36 -8.23
C LEU A 154 9.65 -6.64 -9.66
N SER A 155 9.23 -5.82 -10.62
CA SER A 155 9.61 -5.98 -12.04
C SER A 155 11.09 -5.83 -12.31
N ASP A 156 11.82 -5.12 -11.44
CA ASP A 156 13.27 -4.95 -11.48
C ASP A 156 14.04 -6.10 -10.79
N GLY A 157 13.33 -7.13 -10.31
CA GLY A 157 13.88 -8.29 -9.59
C GLY A 157 14.16 -8.05 -8.11
N ASN A 158 13.91 -6.84 -7.59
CA ASN A 158 14.04 -6.59 -6.16
C ASN A 158 12.93 -7.27 -5.36
N VAL A 159 13.26 -7.65 -4.13
CA VAL A 159 12.30 -8.21 -3.17
C VAL A 159 12.04 -7.22 -2.05
N ARG A 160 10.79 -7.12 -1.62
CA ARG A 160 10.36 -6.26 -0.52
C ARG A 160 9.57 -7.03 0.52
N ASP A 161 10.04 -7.01 1.76
CA ASP A 161 9.27 -7.49 2.90
C ASP A 161 8.06 -6.60 3.17
N ARG A 162 6.91 -7.23 3.45
CA ARG A 162 5.63 -6.56 3.65
C ARG A 162 5.07 -6.89 5.03
N CYS A 163 4.92 -8.19 5.30
CA CYS A 163 4.38 -8.75 6.54
C CYS A 163 3.11 -8.05 7.02
N ARG A 164 2.16 -7.83 6.11
CA ARG A 164 0.93 -7.07 6.38
C ARG A 164 -0.27 -7.66 5.62
N PRO A 165 -1.51 -7.37 6.03
CA PRO A 165 -2.68 -7.77 5.26
C PRO A 165 -2.67 -7.16 3.85
N LEU A 166 -3.48 -7.71 2.96
CA LEU A 166 -3.73 -7.18 1.61
C LEU A 166 -4.03 -5.69 1.71
N SER A 167 -3.24 -4.87 1.01
CA SER A 167 -3.22 -3.41 1.18
C SER A 167 -3.09 -2.73 -0.16
N GLU A 168 -4.18 -2.14 -0.64
CA GLU A 168 -4.25 -1.57 -1.97
C GLU A 168 -4.60 -0.08 -1.92
N LYS A 169 -4.02 0.72 -2.82
CA LYS A 169 -4.38 2.14 -2.90
C LYS A 169 -5.81 2.24 -3.41
N MET A 170 -6.53 3.22 -2.90
CA MET A 170 -7.86 3.48 -3.42
C MET A 170 -7.80 4.31 -4.71
N LYS A 171 -8.62 3.96 -5.69
CA LYS A 171 -8.87 4.76 -6.90
C LYS A 171 -9.76 5.97 -6.56
N PRO A 172 -9.74 7.04 -7.38
CA PRO A 172 -10.66 8.16 -7.17
C PRO A 172 -12.11 7.71 -7.20
N ASP A 173 -12.93 8.34 -6.35
CA ASP A 173 -14.38 8.17 -6.28
C ASP A 173 -14.91 6.75 -5.93
N GLU A 174 -14.04 5.81 -5.55
CA GLU A 174 -14.48 4.49 -5.07
C GLU A 174 -14.77 4.48 -3.56
N THR A 175 -15.76 3.68 -3.16
CA THR A 175 -16.04 3.36 -1.76
C THR A 175 -15.00 2.37 -1.20
N PRO A 176 -14.78 2.32 0.13
CA PRO A 176 -13.94 1.29 0.73
C PRO A 176 -14.37 -0.12 0.34
N GLU A 177 -15.67 -0.39 0.24
CA GLU A 177 -16.22 -1.68 -0.15
C GLU A 177 -15.85 -2.04 -1.59
N GLU A 178 -16.04 -1.13 -2.56
CA GLU A 178 -15.61 -1.33 -3.94
C GLU A 178 -14.11 -1.59 -4.04
N ALA A 179 -13.31 -0.85 -3.26
CA ALA A 179 -11.87 -1.06 -3.16
C ALA A 179 -11.51 -2.45 -2.63
N VAL A 180 -12.26 -3.00 -1.66
CA VAL A 180 -12.04 -4.38 -1.17
C VAL A 180 -12.22 -5.39 -2.30
N PHE A 181 -13.34 -5.32 -3.02
CA PHE A 181 -13.62 -6.28 -4.10
C PHE A 181 -12.59 -6.19 -5.22
N ARG A 182 -12.22 -4.96 -5.60
CA ARG A 182 -11.17 -4.71 -6.60
C ARG A 182 -9.83 -5.28 -6.16
N ALA A 183 -9.39 -4.97 -4.94
CA ALA A 183 -8.09 -5.39 -4.45
C ALA A 183 -7.97 -6.92 -4.32
N VAL A 184 -9.03 -7.60 -3.86
CA VAL A 184 -9.05 -9.08 -3.86
C VAL A 184 -9.01 -9.63 -5.28
N LYS A 185 -9.73 -9.02 -6.22
CA LYS A 185 -9.74 -9.46 -7.62
C LYS A 185 -8.38 -9.26 -8.30
N GLU A 186 -7.74 -8.11 -8.10
CA GLU A 186 -6.44 -7.77 -8.70
C GLU A 186 -5.34 -8.69 -8.16
N GLU A 187 -5.22 -8.85 -6.84
CA GLU A 187 -4.09 -9.58 -6.25
C GLU A 187 -4.34 -11.09 -6.07
N LEU A 188 -5.59 -11.53 -5.88
CA LEU A 188 -5.93 -12.93 -5.59
C LEU A 188 -6.79 -13.59 -6.69
N GLY A 189 -7.30 -12.83 -7.66
CA GLY A 189 -8.23 -13.32 -8.68
C GLY A 189 -7.65 -14.36 -9.65
N SER A 190 -6.32 -14.53 -9.71
CA SER A 190 -5.69 -15.60 -10.50
C SER A 190 -5.92 -17.00 -9.93
N ILE A 191 -6.24 -17.09 -8.63
CA ILE A 191 -6.44 -18.36 -7.92
C ILE A 191 -7.86 -18.53 -7.36
N VAL A 192 -8.67 -17.47 -7.34
CA VAL A 192 -10.08 -17.55 -6.94
C VAL A 192 -11.00 -17.25 -8.13
N SER A 193 -12.15 -17.93 -8.20
CA SER A 193 -13.10 -17.78 -9.29
C SER A 193 -14.48 -17.36 -8.79
N GLY A 194 -15.05 -16.33 -9.42
CA GLY A 194 -16.39 -15.82 -9.11
C GLY A 194 -16.42 -14.79 -7.97
N ASP A 195 -17.62 -14.52 -7.46
CA ASP A 195 -17.84 -13.61 -6.33
C ASP A 195 -17.67 -14.38 -5.02
N VAL A 196 -16.44 -14.39 -4.51
CA VAL A 196 -16.02 -15.19 -3.35
C VAL A 196 -15.82 -14.36 -2.07
N VAL A 197 -16.06 -13.04 -2.14
CA VAL A 197 -15.69 -12.11 -1.07
C VAL A 197 -16.93 -11.79 -0.23
N ARG A 198 -16.83 -12.04 1.08
CA ARG A 198 -17.83 -11.60 2.06
C ARG A 198 -17.20 -10.65 3.06
N ILE A 199 -17.59 -9.38 3.00
CA ILE A 199 -17.22 -8.38 4.00
C ILE A 199 -17.96 -8.67 5.31
N VAL A 200 -17.25 -8.66 6.43
CA VAL A 200 -17.85 -8.83 7.77
C VAL A 200 -18.57 -7.53 8.16
N PRO A 201 -19.89 -7.55 8.38
CA PRO A 201 -20.64 -6.35 8.75
C PRO A 201 -20.11 -5.70 10.03
N GLY A 202 -19.96 -4.36 10.01
CA GLY A 202 -19.50 -3.59 11.17
C GLY A 202 -18.00 -3.68 11.48
N SER A 203 -17.21 -4.35 10.63
CA SER A 203 -15.75 -4.48 10.82
C SER A 203 -14.94 -3.26 10.35
N TYR A 204 -15.56 -2.34 9.62
CA TYR A 204 -14.88 -1.19 9.02
C TYR A 204 -14.26 -0.28 10.08
N LEU A 205 -12.98 0.04 9.89
CA LEU A 205 -12.22 0.96 10.72
C LEU A 205 -11.46 1.95 9.84
N LYS A 206 -11.48 3.23 10.24
CA LYS A 206 -10.69 4.29 9.61
C LYS A 206 -9.61 4.78 10.55
N LYS A 207 -8.36 4.77 10.11
CA LYS A 207 -7.20 5.32 10.83
C LYS A 207 -6.45 6.29 9.93
N VAL A 208 -5.99 7.40 10.48
CA VAL A 208 -5.07 8.31 9.77
C VAL A 208 -3.72 8.23 10.45
N GLU A 209 -2.66 8.04 9.67
CA GLU A 209 -1.28 8.03 10.17
C GLU A 209 -0.36 8.85 9.26
N GLU A 210 0.59 9.53 9.87
CA GLU A 210 1.63 10.27 9.16
C GLU A 210 2.98 9.62 9.45
N ARG A 211 3.71 9.29 8.38
CA ARG A 211 5.03 8.66 8.46
C ARG A 211 5.82 8.87 7.18
N ASP A 212 7.12 8.61 7.23
CA ASP A 212 7.96 8.60 6.04
C ASP A 212 7.53 7.50 5.06
N SER A 213 7.45 7.86 3.77
CA SER A 213 7.15 6.90 2.72
C SER A 213 8.33 5.96 2.49
N LYS A 214 8.15 4.67 2.76
CA LYS A 214 9.14 3.63 2.41
C LYS A 214 9.43 3.58 0.91
N SER A 215 8.42 3.85 0.08
CA SER A 215 8.54 3.83 -1.38
C SER A 215 9.22 5.10 -1.92
N TYR A 216 9.12 6.21 -1.19
CA TYR A 216 9.64 7.52 -1.57
C TYR A 216 10.39 8.15 -0.39
N PRO A 217 11.62 7.67 -0.05
CA PRO A 217 12.38 8.21 1.06
C PRO A 217 12.51 9.73 1.00
N GLY A 218 12.36 10.41 2.13
CA GLY A 218 12.39 11.88 2.24
C GLY A 218 11.07 12.58 1.90
N LEU A 219 10.08 11.87 1.35
CA LEU A 219 8.73 12.39 1.12
C LEU A 219 7.79 11.90 2.25
N PRO A 220 7.42 12.77 3.20
CA PRO A 220 6.46 12.41 4.23
C PRO A 220 5.10 12.08 3.61
N ALA A 221 4.39 11.14 4.22
CA ALA A 221 3.12 10.67 3.71
C ALA A 221 2.05 10.61 4.81
N ARG A 222 0.86 11.08 4.44
CA ARG A 222 -0.38 10.93 5.21
C ARG A 222 -1.19 9.79 4.62
N TYR A 223 -1.31 8.70 5.37
CA TYR A 223 -2.09 7.53 5.00
C TYR A 223 -3.46 7.62 5.66
N VAL A 224 -4.51 7.56 4.85
CA VAL A 224 -5.87 7.29 5.30
C VAL A 224 -6.13 5.80 5.08
N LEU A 225 -6.06 5.04 6.16
CA LEU A 225 -6.21 3.58 6.14
C LEU A 225 -7.67 3.21 6.42
N HIS A 226 -8.24 2.45 5.49
CA HIS A 226 -9.60 1.89 5.55
C HIS A 226 -9.49 0.38 5.76
N SER A 227 -9.57 -0.09 7.00
CA SER A 227 -9.45 -1.50 7.32
C SER A 227 -10.82 -2.18 7.36
N VAL A 228 -10.93 -3.34 6.71
CA VAL A 228 -12.16 -4.14 6.64
C VAL A 228 -11.81 -5.62 6.87
N ASP A 229 -12.66 -6.33 7.60
CA ASP A 229 -12.54 -7.79 7.74
C ASP A 229 -13.34 -8.46 6.62
N ALA A 230 -12.76 -9.50 6.03
CA ALA A 230 -13.40 -10.24 4.96
C ALA A 230 -13.15 -11.75 5.08
N LEU A 231 -14.05 -12.52 4.50
CA LEU A 231 -13.90 -13.94 4.21
C LEU A 231 -13.79 -14.10 2.70
N VAL A 232 -12.81 -14.88 2.24
CA VAL A 232 -12.61 -15.16 0.82
C VAL A 232 -12.58 -16.67 0.62
N ASP A 233 -13.56 -17.17 -0.12
CA ASP A 233 -13.66 -18.59 -0.43
C ASP A 233 -12.66 -19.00 -1.52
N GLY A 234 -12.26 -20.27 -1.53
CA GLY A 234 -11.40 -20.84 -2.57
C GLY A 234 -9.90 -20.61 -2.41
N LEU A 235 -9.45 -19.85 -1.40
CA LEU A 235 -8.01 -19.67 -1.15
C LEU A 235 -7.32 -20.97 -0.69
N PRO A 236 -6.04 -21.20 -1.00
CA PRO A 236 -5.25 -22.32 -0.48
C PRO A 236 -5.12 -22.30 1.05
N GLU A 237 -5.02 -23.48 1.66
CA GLU A 237 -4.79 -23.63 3.11
C GLU A 237 -3.34 -23.38 3.53
N GLU A 238 -2.41 -23.68 2.63
CA GLU A 238 -0.96 -23.48 2.82
C GLU A 238 -0.50 -22.13 2.26
N GLU A 239 0.79 -21.83 2.41
CA GLU A 239 1.41 -20.67 1.76
C GLU A 239 1.30 -20.78 0.24
N PHE A 240 1.06 -19.65 -0.42
CA PHE A 240 0.89 -19.60 -1.88
C PHE A 240 1.43 -18.28 -2.44
N CYS A 241 1.48 -18.20 -3.76
CA CYS A 241 1.83 -16.97 -4.45
C CYS A 241 0.85 -16.68 -5.58
N THR A 242 0.70 -15.41 -5.90
CA THR A 242 -0.12 -14.93 -7.02
C THR A 242 0.72 -14.00 -7.88
N GLU A 243 0.41 -13.98 -9.17
CA GLU A 243 1.04 -13.07 -10.13
C GLU A 243 0.06 -11.95 -10.48
N GLU A 244 0.58 -10.73 -10.55
CA GLU A 244 -0.18 -9.55 -10.94
C GLU A 244 0.02 -9.32 -12.45
N VAL A 245 -1.09 -9.24 -13.18
CA VAL A 245 -1.05 -8.93 -14.62
C VAL A 245 -0.99 -7.40 -14.74
N GLU A 246 0.02 -6.89 -15.46
CA GLU A 246 0.35 -5.46 -15.58
C GLU A 246 -0.89 -4.57 -15.73
N GLU A 247 -1.20 -3.80 -14.68
CA GLU A 247 -2.39 -2.92 -14.59
C GLU A 247 -2.44 -1.85 -15.69
N TYR A 248 -1.28 -1.52 -16.28
CA TYR A 248 -1.11 -0.40 -17.20
C TYR A 248 -0.85 -0.83 -18.67
N LEU A 249 -1.31 -2.02 -19.05
CA LEU A 249 -1.10 -2.62 -20.38
C LEU A 249 -1.64 -1.77 -21.55
N ASP A 250 -2.59 -0.87 -21.30
CA ASP A 250 -3.08 0.05 -22.32
C ASP A 250 -2.34 1.40 -22.27
N SER A 251 -1.31 1.50 -23.10
CA SER A 251 -0.86 2.75 -23.74
C SER A 251 -0.14 3.80 -22.87
N LYS A 252 1.16 3.62 -22.58
CA LYS A 252 2.13 4.73 -22.42
C LYS A 252 3.57 4.22 -22.25
N VAL A 253 4.51 4.77 -23.03
CA VAL A 253 5.97 4.56 -22.90
C VAL A 253 6.51 4.87 -21.49
N GLU A 254 5.78 5.67 -20.71
CA GLU A 254 6.17 6.03 -19.33
C GLU A 254 5.80 4.95 -18.30
N VAL A 255 4.85 4.07 -18.62
CA VAL A 255 4.49 2.90 -17.80
C VAL A 255 5.64 1.93 -17.74
N ASP A 256 6.30 1.66 -18.87
CA ASP A 256 7.43 0.72 -18.96
C ASP A 256 8.62 1.13 -18.07
N LYS A 257 8.67 2.40 -17.65
CA LYS A 257 9.72 2.92 -16.76
C LYS A 257 9.35 2.79 -15.28
N ALA A 258 8.10 2.50 -14.95
CA ALA A 258 7.63 2.38 -13.59
C ALA A 258 7.96 0.99 -13.01
N VAL A 259 8.37 0.94 -11.74
CA VAL A 259 8.56 -0.35 -11.06
C VAL A 259 7.20 -0.85 -10.57
N CYS A 260 6.77 -2.01 -11.04
CA CYS A 260 5.51 -2.66 -10.64
C CYS A 260 5.77 -3.91 -9.80
N VAL A 261 4.75 -4.38 -9.08
CA VAL A 261 4.79 -5.67 -8.41
C VAL A 261 4.47 -6.73 -9.47
N ARG A 262 5.20 -7.85 -9.42
CA ARG A 262 4.95 -8.99 -10.31
C ARG A 262 4.33 -10.15 -9.57
N LYS A 263 4.79 -10.37 -8.34
CA LYS A 263 4.43 -11.54 -7.56
C LYS A 263 4.25 -11.18 -6.10
N HIS A 264 3.17 -11.71 -5.54
CA HIS A 264 2.82 -11.58 -4.14
C HIS A 264 2.97 -12.96 -3.49
N HIS A 265 3.60 -12.99 -2.33
CA HIS A 265 3.73 -14.21 -1.53
C HIS A 265 2.85 -14.09 -0.30
N TRP A 266 2.04 -15.12 -0.07
CA TRP A 266 0.95 -15.11 0.90
C TRP A 266 1.15 -16.21 1.92
N LYS A 267 0.86 -15.90 3.18
CA LYS A 267 0.86 -16.89 4.26
C LYS A 267 -0.19 -16.59 5.32
N TRP A 268 -0.64 -17.66 5.96
CA TRP A 268 -1.57 -17.59 7.08
C TRP A 268 -0.81 -17.46 8.40
N VAL A 269 -1.16 -16.45 9.20
CA VAL A 269 -0.54 -16.22 10.52
C VAL A 269 -1.58 -16.04 11.61
N SER A 270 -1.17 -16.18 12.87
CA SER A 270 -2.00 -15.75 14.00
C SER A 270 -2.25 -14.23 13.91
N PRO A 271 -3.47 -13.75 14.18
CA PRO A 271 -3.77 -12.31 14.25
C PRO A 271 -2.84 -11.55 15.20
N ASP A 272 -2.43 -12.17 16.31
CA ASP A 272 -1.54 -11.58 17.31
C ASP A 272 -0.12 -11.32 16.78
N SER A 273 0.27 -11.96 15.68
CA SER A 273 1.58 -11.79 15.06
C SER A 273 1.68 -10.52 14.20
N ILE A 274 0.55 -9.86 13.91
CA ILE A 274 0.54 -8.62 13.14
C ILE A 274 0.76 -7.44 14.09
N LYS A 275 1.91 -6.77 13.95
CA LYS A 275 2.18 -5.53 14.68
C LYS A 275 1.32 -4.41 14.09
N SER A 276 0.49 -3.77 14.93
CA SER A 276 -0.40 -2.66 14.56
C SER A 276 0.32 -1.31 14.42
#